data_AF-A0A9P5ZXF3-F1
#
_entry.id   AF-A0A9P5ZXF3-F1
#
_cell.length_a   1.000
_cell.length_b   1.000
_cell.length_c   1.000
_cell.angle_alpha   90.00
_cell.angle_beta   90.00
_cell.angle_gamma   90.00
#
_symmetry.space_group_name_H-M   'P 1'
#
loop_
_entity.id
_entity.type
_entity.pdbx_description
1 polymer ?
#
loop_
_entity_poly.entity_id
_entity_poly.type
_entity_poly.pdbx_seq_one_letter_code
_entity_poly.pdbx_strand_id
1 'polypeptide(L)'
;MYTTQILSALFIIIPLFTTPGVHASGDFSATCSGYFVRDNHFLQANCGDGVGGFRDSTLDLNNCIGRSGNNLVCARNGGYAGSCSGCGIRTGAFMTCGCSGVALIADLDDCVANLGGNLACAV
;
A
#
# COMPACT_ATOMS: atom_id res chain seq x y z
N MET A 1 -41.13 53.55 -12.89
CA MET A 1 -41.45 52.11 -12.72
C MET A 1 -41.32 51.50 -14.11
N TYR A 2 -40.42 50.58 -14.49
CA TYR A 2 -39.69 49.51 -13.78
C TYR A 2 -38.29 49.33 -14.41
N THR A 3 -37.28 49.09 -13.58
CA THR A 3 -35.94 48.59 -13.98
C THR A 3 -36.01 47.06 -13.96
N THR A 4 -35.71 46.40 -15.08
CA THR A 4 -35.50 44.94 -15.14
C THR A 4 -34.00 44.66 -15.11
N GLN A 5 -33.50 44.08 -14.01
CA GLN A 5 -32.14 43.58 -13.92
C GLN A 5 -32.07 42.16 -14.50
N ILE A 6 -31.12 41.95 -15.42
CA ILE A 6 -30.87 40.66 -16.06
C ILE A 6 -29.78 39.96 -15.25
N LEU A 7 -30.14 38.90 -14.53
CA LEU A 7 -29.20 38.08 -13.77
C LEU A 7 -28.62 36.99 -14.70
N SER A 8 -27.46 37.23 -15.29
CA SER A 8 -26.74 36.21 -16.07
C SER A 8 -26.02 35.25 -15.13
N ALA A 9 -26.51 34.02 -15.03
CA ALA A 9 -25.83 32.93 -14.34
C ALA A 9 -24.73 32.34 -15.25
N LEU A 10 -23.46 32.58 -14.93
CA LEU A 10 -22.34 31.84 -15.50
C LEU A 10 -22.27 30.45 -14.86
N PHE A 11 -22.60 29.41 -15.62
CA PHE A 11 -22.31 28.03 -15.25
C PHE A 11 -20.85 27.71 -15.57
N ILE A 12 -19.98 27.73 -14.55
CA ILE A 12 -18.61 27.24 -14.65
C ILE A 12 -18.67 25.72 -14.59
N ILE A 13 -18.55 25.07 -15.75
CA ILE A 13 -18.44 23.62 -15.86
C ILE A 13 -17.00 23.25 -15.49
N ILE A 14 -16.78 22.78 -14.26
CA ILE A 14 -15.46 22.27 -13.83
C ILE A 14 -15.34 20.84 -14.34
N PRO A 15 -14.46 20.52 -15.31
CA PRO A 15 -14.17 19.14 -15.65
C PRO A 15 -13.48 18.47 -14.46
N LEU A 16 -14.15 17.49 -13.84
CA LEU A 16 -13.48 16.54 -12.94
C LEU A 16 -12.54 15.69 -13.79
N PHE A 17 -11.27 16.09 -13.85
CA PHE A 17 -10.20 15.21 -14.30
C PHE A 17 -9.98 14.15 -13.22
N THR A 18 -10.64 13.01 -13.34
CA THR A 18 -10.27 11.81 -12.58
C THR A 18 -8.98 11.28 -13.20
N THR A 19 -7.83 11.73 -12.70
CA THR A 19 -6.57 11.06 -13.01
C THR A 19 -6.63 9.66 -12.39
N PRO A 20 -6.51 8.57 -13.17
CA PRO A 20 -6.29 7.26 -12.57
C PRO A 20 -5.03 7.37 -11.71
N GLY A 21 -5.16 7.09 -10.41
CA GLY A 21 -4.03 7.10 -9.49
C GLY A 21 -3.04 6.03 -9.95
N VAL A 22 -1.93 6.45 -10.53
CA VAL A 22 -0.77 5.58 -10.72
C VAL A 22 -0.24 5.30 -9.32
N HIS A 23 -0.54 4.11 -8.77
CA HIS A 23 0.17 3.63 -7.59
C HIS A 23 1.64 3.50 -7.98
N ALA A 24 2.52 4.28 -7.35
CA ALA A 24 3.94 4.06 -7.48
C ALA A 24 4.25 2.73 -6.78
N SER A 25 4.86 1.78 -7.49
CA SER A 25 5.41 0.58 -6.84
C SER A 25 6.39 1.03 -5.76
N GLY A 26 6.32 0.43 -4.58
CA GLY A 26 7.21 0.75 -3.48
C GLY A 26 8.59 0.12 -3.63
N ASP A 27 8.65 -1.08 -4.24
CA ASP A 27 9.86 -1.83 -4.59
C ASP A 27 10.89 -1.93 -3.43
N PHE A 28 10.43 -2.09 -2.19
CA PHE A 28 11.33 -2.16 -1.03
C PHE A 28 12.38 -3.28 -1.17
N SER A 29 12.03 -4.39 -1.80
CA SER A 29 12.90 -5.57 -1.91
C SER A 29 14.16 -5.30 -2.72
N ALA A 30 14.16 -4.26 -3.56
CA ALA A 30 15.33 -3.83 -4.34
C ALA A 30 16.49 -3.33 -3.46
N THR A 31 16.18 -2.81 -2.27
CA THR A 31 17.16 -2.22 -1.35
C THR A 31 17.10 -2.78 0.08
N CYS A 32 16.21 -3.73 0.32
CA CYS A 32 16.08 -4.44 1.59
C CYS A 32 16.44 -5.92 1.43
N SER A 33 16.92 -6.53 2.52
CA SER A 33 17.35 -7.91 2.54
C SER A 33 16.95 -8.59 3.84
N GLY A 34 16.96 -9.94 3.84
CA GLY A 34 16.61 -10.74 5.02
C GLY A 34 15.18 -10.51 5.51
N TYR A 35 14.28 -10.09 4.61
CA TYR A 35 12.94 -9.68 4.99
C TYR A 35 12.00 -10.88 5.23
N PHE A 36 11.17 -10.79 6.27
CA PHE A 36 10.20 -11.82 6.63
C PHE A 36 8.99 -11.22 7.35
N VAL A 37 7.89 -11.98 7.37
CA VAL A 37 6.68 -11.62 8.12
C VAL A 37 6.68 -12.33 9.46
N ARG A 38 6.61 -11.56 10.54
CA ARG A 38 6.43 -12.02 11.92
C ARG A 38 5.00 -11.76 12.36
N ASP A 39 4.48 -12.61 13.25
CA ASP A 39 3.17 -12.42 13.91
C ASP A 39 2.03 -12.14 12.93
N ASN A 40 2.09 -12.76 11.74
CA ASN A 40 1.10 -12.65 10.67
C ASN A 40 1.03 -11.29 9.94
N HIS A 41 1.57 -10.19 10.51
CA HIS A 41 1.41 -8.85 9.95
C HIS A 41 2.59 -7.89 10.10
N PHE A 42 3.65 -8.22 10.85
CA PHE A 42 4.83 -7.35 10.91
C PHE A 42 5.86 -7.77 9.87
N LEU A 43 6.08 -6.94 8.85
CA LEU A 43 7.22 -7.09 7.96
C LEU A 43 8.46 -6.54 8.66
N GLN A 44 9.48 -7.38 8.81
CA GLN A 44 10.79 -6.96 9.29
C GLN A 44 11.82 -7.14 8.17
N ALA A 45 12.74 -6.20 8.02
CA ALA A 45 13.78 -6.23 7.00
C ALA A 45 15.01 -5.42 7.43
N ASN A 46 16.17 -5.71 6.81
CA ASN A 46 17.35 -4.86 6.88
C ASN A 46 17.47 -4.08 5.55
N CYS A 47 17.32 -2.76 5.62
CA CYS A 47 17.10 -1.89 4.48
C CYS A 47 18.23 -0.88 4.30
N GLY A 48 18.66 -0.66 3.05
CA GLY A 48 19.66 0.35 2.71
C GLY A 48 19.17 1.76 3.08
N ASP A 49 20.05 2.56 3.68
CA ASP A 49 19.71 3.90 4.16
C ASP A 49 19.94 5.02 3.13
N GLY A 50 20.42 4.66 1.93
CA GLY A 50 20.69 5.59 0.84
C GLY A 50 22.04 6.31 0.93
N VAL A 51 22.84 6.07 1.97
CA VAL A 51 24.19 6.63 2.15
C VAL A 51 25.27 5.56 2.29
N GLY A 52 24.95 4.32 1.92
CA GLY A 52 25.85 3.16 1.95
C GLY A 52 25.76 2.32 3.23
N GLY A 53 24.88 2.69 4.17
CA GLY A 53 24.57 1.91 5.36
C GLY A 53 23.27 1.12 5.23
N PHE A 54 22.96 0.37 6.28
CA PHE A 54 21.74 -0.42 6.40
C PHE A 54 21.12 -0.23 7.78
N ARG A 55 19.79 -0.37 7.87
CA ARG A 55 19.02 -0.24 9.10
C ARG A 55 17.97 -1.34 9.19
N ASP A 56 17.82 -1.91 10.38
CA ASP A 56 16.69 -2.78 10.66
C ASP A 56 15.42 -1.95 10.76
N SER A 57 14.39 -2.37 10.03
CA SER A 57 13.11 -1.70 9.98
C SER A 57 11.99 -2.70 10.17
N THR A 58 10.89 -2.24 10.77
CA THR A 58 9.68 -3.04 10.98
C THR A 58 8.47 -2.22 10.60
N LEU A 59 7.56 -2.81 9.83
CA LEU A 59 6.34 -2.20 9.35
C LEU A 59 5.16 -3.11 9.67
N ASP A 60 4.08 -2.55 10.22
CA ASP A 60 2.81 -3.25 10.32
C ASP A 60 2.09 -3.23 8.96
N LEU A 61 2.01 -4.39 8.31
CA LEU A 61 1.37 -4.56 7.01
C LEU A 61 -0.13 -4.32 7.06
N ASN A 62 -0.78 -4.33 8.23
CA ASN A 62 -2.18 -3.89 8.36
C ASN A 62 -2.37 -2.43 7.94
N ASN A 63 -1.31 -1.62 8.00
CA ASN A 63 -1.35 -0.23 7.57
C ASN A 63 -1.30 -0.09 6.04
N CYS A 64 -0.84 -1.12 5.32
CA CYS A 64 -0.55 -1.05 3.89
C CYS A 64 -1.38 -2.01 3.03
N ILE A 65 -1.93 -3.07 3.62
CA ILE A 65 -2.61 -4.14 2.90
C ILE A 65 -4.00 -4.35 3.48
N GLY A 66 -4.98 -4.39 2.59
CA GLY A 66 -6.36 -4.76 2.88
C GLY A 66 -6.81 -5.98 2.09
N ARG A 67 -8.02 -6.42 2.36
CA ARG A 67 -8.68 -7.47 1.59
C ARG A 67 -9.85 -6.89 0.80
N SER A 68 -9.87 -7.15 -0.49
CA SER A 68 -11.00 -6.83 -1.38
C SER A 68 -11.46 -8.10 -2.09
N GLY A 69 -12.54 -8.70 -1.60
CA GLY A 69 -13.03 -10.01 -2.05
C GLY A 69 -11.99 -11.12 -1.86
N ASN A 70 -11.58 -11.74 -2.96
CA ASN A 70 -10.56 -12.79 -2.99
C ASN A 70 -9.17 -12.27 -3.37
N ASN A 71 -8.91 -10.97 -3.17
CA ASN A 71 -7.60 -10.38 -3.41
C ASN A 71 -7.09 -9.68 -2.15
N LEU A 72 -5.78 -9.75 -1.94
CA LEU A 72 -5.07 -8.80 -1.09
C LEU A 72 -4.68 -7.60 -1.96
N VAL A 73 -4.95 -6.40 -1.48
CA VAL A 73 -4.74 -5.16 -2.22
C VAL A 73 -4.00 -4.16 -1.36
N CYS A 74 -3.19 -3.31 -2.00
CA CYS A 74 -2.57 -2.20 -1.31
C CYS A 74 -3.66 -1.22 -0.86
N ALA A 75 -3.79 -1.01 0.44
CA ALA A 75 -4.83 -0.18 1.04
C ALA A 75 -4.35 0.41 2.35
N ARG A 76 -4.47 1.73 2.47
CA ARG A 76 -4.16 2.45 3.71
C ARG A 76 -5.07 1.97 4.84
N ASN A 77 -4.45 1.51 5.94
CA ASN A 77 -5.14 0.90 7.08
C ASN A 77 -6.08 -0.26 6.68
N GLY A 78 -5.65 -1.08 5.72
CA GLY A 78 -6.48 -2.14 5.15
C GLY A 78 -6.78 -3.30 6.10
N GLY A 79 -5.95 -3.54 7.12
CA GLY A 79 -6.25 -4.47 8.22
C GLY A 79 -6.45 -5.93 7.80
N TYR A 80 -5.77 -6.41 6.75
CA TYR A 80 -6.02 -7.75 6.20
C TYR A 80 -5.88 -8.88 7.24
N ALA A 81 -5.00 -8.73 8.23
CA ALA A 81 -4.74 -9.76 9.24
C ALA A 81 -5.95 -10.07 10.13
N GLY A 82 -6.98 -9.20 10.14
CA GLY A 82 -8.24 -9.49 10.84
C GLY A 82 -9.07 -10.62 10.20
N SER A 83 -8.80 -10.96 8.94
CA SER A 83 -9.54 -12.00 8.20
C SER A 83 -8.64 -13.04 7.51
N CYS A 84 -7.33 -12.94 7.76
CA CYS A 84 -6.28 -13.74 7.13
C CYS A 84 -5.28 -14.22 8.18
N SER A 85 -4.79 -15.45 8.02
CA SER A 85 -3.86 -16.10 8.95
C SER A 85 -2.78 -16.90 8.21
N GLY A 86 -1.71 -17.28 8.91
CA GLY A 86 -0.62 -18.09 8.35
C GLY A 86 0.20 -17.36 7.29
N CYS A 87 0.22 -16.03 7.35
CA CYS A 87 0.85 -15.18 6.37
C CYS A 87 2.37 -15.26 6.44
N GLY A 88 3.00 -15.38 5.27
CA GLY A 88 4.45 -15.25 5.17
C GLY A 88 4.94 -15.22 3.73
N ILE A 89 6.18 -14.77 3.59
CA ILE A 89 6.86 -14.69 2.30
C ILE A 89 7.28 -16.09 1.87
N ARG A 90 7.10 -16.41 0.58
CA ARG A 90 7.41 -17.73 0.01
C ARG A 90 8.44 -17.68 -1.11
N THR A 91 8.41 -16.63 -1.94
CA THR A 91 9.31 -16.45 -3.07
C THR A 91 9.41 -14.96 -3.37
N GLY A 92 10.63 -14.42 -3.51
CA GLY A 92 10.84 -12.98 -3.71
C GLY A 92 10.13 -12.16 -2.62
N ALA A 93 9.43 -11.11 -3.03
CA ALA A 93 8.58 -10.28 -2.16
C ALA A 93 7.11 -10.76 -2.10
N PHE A 94 6.77 -11.93 -2.66
CA PHE A 94 5.40 -12.44 -2.65
C PHE A 94 5.04 -13.06 -1.29
N MET A 95 4.07 -12.45 -0.61
CA MET A 95 3.46 -12.96 0.61
C MET A 95 2.24 -13.82 0.28
N THR A 96 2.16 -15.00 0.89
CA THR A 96 0.97 -15.86 0.84
C THR A 96 0.28 -15.90 2.19
N CYS A 97 -1.04 -15.78 2.20
CA CYS A 97 -1.91 -15.81 3.38
C CYS A 97 -3.06 -16.78 3.18
N GLY A 98 -3.51 -17.44 4.24
CA GLY A 98 -4.79 -18.15 4.26
C GLY A 98 -5.92 -17.22 4.70
N CYS A 99 -6.87 -16.92 3.82
CA CYS A 99 -7.96 -15.97 4.07
C CYS A 99 -9.31 -16.66 3.76
N SER A 100 -10.16 -16.87 4.77
CA SER A 100 -11.44 -17.58 4.61
C SER A 100 -11.34 -18.94 3.89
N GLY A 101 -10.30 -19.72 4.18
CA GLY A 101 -10.11 -21.05 3.61
C GLY A 101 -9.48 -21.08 2.21
N VAL A 102 -9.13 -19.93 1.63
CA VAL A 102 -8.37 -19.86 0.37
C VAL A 102 -7.01 -19.20 0.56
N ALA A 103 -6.02 -19.61 -0.22
CA ALA A 103 -4.71 -18.97 -0.22
C ALA A 103 -4.74 -17.73 -1.14
N LEU A 104 -4.48 -16.56 -0.57
CA LEU A 104 -4.36 -15.30 -1.30
C LEU A 104 -2.91 -14.84 -1.31
N ILE A 105 -2.52 -14.14 -2.37
CA ILE A 105 -1.16 -13.66 -2.59
C ILE A 105 -1.19 -12.14 -2.66
N ALA A 106 -0.22 -11.50 -2.01
CA ALA A 106 0.11 -10.10 -2.18
C ALA A 106 1.55 -9.99 -2.69
N ASP A 107 1.78 -9.14 -3.68
CA ASP A 107 3.12 -8.63 -3.96
C ASP A 107 3.42 -7.50 -2.96
N LEU A 108 4.44 -7.68 -2.12
CA LEU A 108 4.79 -6.66 -1.15
C LEU A 108 5.53 -5.48 -1.80
N ASP A 109 6.16 -5.66 -2.96
CA ASP A 109 6.82 -4.56 -3.68
C ASP A 109 5.78 -3.55 -4.21
N ASP A 110 4.58 -3.99 -4.56
CA ASP A 110 3.48 -3.09 -4.95
C ASP A 110 2.99 -2.19 -3.80
N CYS A 111 3.12 -2.64 -2.55
CA CYS A 111 2.49 -1.99 -1.39
C CYS A 111 3.47 -1.38 -0.38
N VAL A 112 4.76 -1.74 -0.43
CA VAL A 112 5.77 -1.37 0.57
C VAL A 112 6.99 -0.76 -0.10
N ALA A 113 7.44 0.36 0.43
CA ALA A 113 8.63 1.07 0.00
C ALA A 113 9.71 1.12 1.09
N ASN A 114 10.96 1.32 0.69
CA ASN A 114 12.05 1.68 1.58
C ASN A 114 12.35 3.19 1.46
N LEU A 115 12.14 3.94 2.54
CA LEU A 115 12.41 5.37 2.64
C LEU A 115 13.63 5.62 3.55
N GLY A 116 14.82 5.55 2.95
CA GLY A 116 16.08 5.84 3.66
C GLY A 116 16.35 4.89 4.84
N GLY A 117 16.07 3.60 4.64
CA GLY A 117 16.23 2.55 5.65
C GLY A 117 14.99 2.33 6.51
N ASN A 118 13.89 3.02 6.23
CA ASN A 118 12.62 2.85 6.93
C ASN A 118 11.55 2.29 5.99
N LEU A 119 10.99 1.12 6.32
CA LEU A 119 9.86 0.56 5.60
C LEU A 119 8.62 1.45 5.80
N ALA A 120 7.90 1.70 4.70
CA ALA A 120 6.67 2.49 4.69
C ALA A 120 5.67 1.93 3.67
N CYS A 121 4.38 2.25 3.82
CA CYS A 121 3.39 1.92 2.80
C CYS A 121 3.58 2.79 1.54
N ALA A 122 3.40 2.20 0.36
CA ALA A 122 3.44 2.89 -0.94
C ALA A 122 2.05 3.36 -1.42
N VAL A 123 1.13 3.64 -0.48
CA VAL A 123 -0.31 3.89 -0.72
C VAL A 123 -0.84 5.19 -0.14
#